data_AF-A0AAP0BL73-F1
#
_entry.id   AF-A0AAP0BL73-F1
#
_cell.length_a   1.000
_cell.length_b   1.000
_cell.length_c   1.000
_cell.angle_alpha   90.00
_cell.angle_beta   90.00
_cell.angle_gamma   90.00
#
_symmetry.space_group_name_H-M   'P 1'
#
loop_
_entity.id
_entity.type
_entity.pdbx_description
1 polymer ?
#
loop_
_entity_poly.entity_id
_entity_poly.type
_entity_poly.pdbx_seq_one_letter_code
_entity_poly.pdbx_strand_id
1 'polypeptide(L)'
;MASRWNSHTAAPKNSKWLFDNLEVMDRLFKGMLKLIDEDGDSFAKKAEMYYHRRPELISHVNEFYRRYRALAQRYDHATADLAKSIPPDQIQSQSSDNWSEPGVEGVVFVSSPSSPERTSEYKVNRRRPYWRAAGFDFFLGSGRSLDLARKGSDESSSESGSEFEYCKMMDGYENSSRLEARIVGLENELRETKERLQEHKNCENFIPNGEIFELSSASSSSEIRSLREAMEADAKQFEIEISQRDHIVHEYKSWIGAMLNKSIGDNNSCDEAEVNTVDKPSLEIKILEQEQVIMELKSMAVHSSNKLLREKSTLEAKLSGLMASASSYAAKLQTLEKRVKQLEAEKSKMRDDNEKRIAELSRSLEESNLRFVELSSDKDELEAHIKAQGEGWRKLDELARELNLEHERLIEDAEGAQKSSAELASRVEELEEEVVRQRAAMEDCAEEKREAIRQLCFSIEHYRVSYQRLWKKLQVQNRRPVITTAN
;
A
#
# COMPACT_ATOMS: atom_id res chain seq x y z
N MET A 1 -13.44 -7.62 59.84
CA MET A 1 -13.82 -6.21 59.57
C MET A 1 -14.30 -6.11 58.13
N ALA A 2 -15.53 -6.57 57.90
CA ALA A 2 -16.29 -6.25 56.71
C ALA A 2 -16.89 -4.86 56.88
N SER A 3 -17.14 -4.16 55.78
CA SER A 3 -17.87 -2.89 55.65
C SER A 3 -17.02 -1.63 55.62
N ARG A 4 -16.70 -1.17 54.40
CA ARG A 4 -16.96 0.24 54.01
C ARG A 4 -16.85 0.56 52.51
N TRP A 5 -16.43 -0.39 51.67
CA TRP A 5 -16.32 -0.17 50.22
C TRP A 5 -17.61 -0.41 49.42
N ASN A 6 -18.68 -0.91 50.05
CA ASN A 6 -19.92 -1.29 49.38
C ASN A 6 -21.03 -0.22 49.40
N SER A 7 -20.80 0.97 49.96
CA SER A 7 -21.89 1.94 50.21
C SER A 7 -21.90 3.17 49.31
N HIS A 8 -20.89 3.41 48.47
CA HIS A 8 -20.84 4.57 47.56
C HIS A 8 -20.83 4.23 46.06
N THR A 9 -20.99 2.95 45.69
CA THR A 9 -21.26 2.57 44.29
C THR A 9 -22.76 2.71 44.01
N ALA A 10 -23.27 3.93 44.06
CA ALA A 10 -24.60 4.27 43.60
C ALA A 10 -24.69 4.11 42.07
N ALA A 11 -24.80 2.87 41.58
CA ALA A 11 -25.58 2.49 40.41
C ALA A 11 -25.50 0.96 40.19
N PRO A 12 -26.61 0.20 40.32
CA PRO A 12 -26.66 -1.20 39.87
C PRO A 12 -26.41 -1.35 38.35
N LYS A 13 -26.38 -0.24 37.61
CA LYS A 13 -26.09 -0.17 36.17
C LYS A 13 -24.59 -0.11 35.84
N ASN A 14 -23.72 0.29 36.79
CA ASN A 14 -22.27 0.44 36.50
C ASN A 14 -21.49 -0.88 36.64
N SER A 15 -21.85 -1.76 37.58
CA SER A 15 -21.17 -3.06 37.74
C SER A 15 -21.38 -3.97 36.52
N LYS A 16 -22.59 -3.98 35.96
CA LYS A 16 -22.92 -4.77 34.77
C LYS A 16 -22.20 -4.27 33.53
N TRP A 17 -22.16 -2.95 33.31
CA TRP A 17 -21.45 -2.37 32.17
C TRP A 17 -19.93 -2.57 32.26
N LEU A 18 -19.33 -2.43 33.45
CA LEU A 18 -17.90 -2.68 33.66
C LEU A 18 -17.57 -4.15 33.36
N PHE A 19 -18.39 -5.07 33.89
CA PHE A 19 -18.23 -6.50 33.66
C PHE A 19 -18.37 -6.86 32.17
N ASP A 20 -19.42 -6.38 31.51
CA ASP A 20 -19.64 -6.61 30.07
C ASP A 20 -18.50 -6.03 29.23
N ASN A 21 -17.95 -4.87 29.61
CA ASN A 21 -16.84 -4.23 28.90
C ASN A 21 -15.53 -5.02 29.06
N LEU A 22 -15.23 -5.47 30.29
CA LEU A 22 -14.07 -6.30 30.57
C LEU A 22 -14.17 -7.68 29.89
N GLU A 23 -15.35 -8.28 29.85
CA GLU A 23 -15.57 -9.55 29.15
C GLU A 23 -15.37 -9.40 27.63
N VAL A 24 -15.87 -8.31 27.04
CA VAL A 24 -15.66 -8.00 25.62
C VAL A 24 -14.17 -7.75 25.33
N MET A 25 -13.47 -7.00 26.18
CA MET A 25 -12.03 -6.76 26.05
C MET A 25 -11.22 -8.05 26.15
N ASP A 26 -11.57 -8.96 27.07
CA ASP A 26 -10.92 -10.26 27.23
C ASP A 26 -11.18 -11.18 26.02
N ARG A 27 -12.39 -11.18 25.46
CA ARG A 27 -12.68 -11.89 24.20
C ARG A 27 -11.89 -11.34 23.02
N LEU A 28 -11.77 -10.01 22.89
CA LEU A 28 -10.98 -9.37 21.85
C LEU A 28 -9.49 -9.71 21.99
N PHE A 29 -8.95 -9.67 23.21
CA PHE A 29 -7.58 -10.05 23.50
C PHE A 29 -7.28 -11.51 23.15
N LYS A 30 -8.16 -12.43 23.54
CA LYS A 30 -8.07 -13.84 23.15
C LYS A 30 -8.19 -14.05 21.64
N GLY A 31 -9.00 -13.23 20.95
CA GLY A 31 -9.09 -13.22 19.49
C GLY A 31 -7.77 -12.79 18.82
N MET A 32 -7.14 -11.73 19.33
CA MET A 32 -5.85 -11.25 18.84
C MET A 32 -4.73 -12.29 19.01
N LEU A 33 -4.68 -12.97 20.16
CA LEU A 33 -3.69 -14.04 20.40
C LEU A 33 -3.86 -15.19 19.39
N LYS A 34 -5.10 -15.61 19.11
CA LYS A 34 -5.37 -16.67 18.11
C LYS A 34 -4.92 -16.29 16.70
N LEU A 35 -5.09 -15.03 16.31
CA LEU A 35 -4.62 -14.55 15.00
C LEU A 35 -3.08 -14.59 14.87
N ILE A 36 -2.37 -14.55 16.00
CA ILE A 36 -0.91 -14.58 16.08
C ILE A 36 -0.37 -16.02 16.21
N ASP A 37 -1.02 -16.88 17.02
CA ASP A 37 -0.50 -18.21 17.40
C ASP A 37 -0.75 -19.31 16.34
N GLU A 38 -1.61 -19.10 15.35
CA GLU A 38 -1.88 -20.13 14.33
C GLU A 38 -0.74 -20.22 13.28
N ASP A 39 0.16 -21.18 13.49
CA ASP A 39 1.31 -21.46 12.63
C ASP A 39 0.92 -22.01 11.25
N GLY A 40 1.47 -21.40 10.20
CA GLY A 40 1.47 -21.98 8.86
C GLY A 40 2.64 -22.94 8.73
N ASP A 41 2.37 -24.22 8.48
CA ASP A 41 3.38 -25.28 8.28
C ASP A 41 4.38 -25.01 7.12
N SER A 42 4.18 -23.94 6.36
CA SER A 42 5.05 -23.49 5.27
C SER A 42 5.08 -21.96 5.16
N PHE A 43 6.23 -21.40 4.75
CA PHE A 43 6.49 -19.96 4.65
C PHE A 43 5.49 -19.23 3.74
N ALA A 44 5.14 -19.82 2.59
CA ALA A 44 4.17 -19.24 1.66
C ALA A 44 2.79 -19.09 2.32
N LYS A 45 2.35 -20.12 3.04
CA LYS A 45 1.08 -20.12 3.78
C LYS A 45 1.11 -19.14 4.94
N LYS A 46 2.26 -18.98 5.62
CA LYS A 46 2.44 -17.98 6.69
C LYS A 46 2.36 -16.54 6.16
N ALA A 47 2.93 -16.27 4.99
CA ALA A 47 2.86 -14.96 4.35
C ALA A 47 1.43 -14.64 3.87
N GLU A 48 0.75 -15.60 3.24
CA GLU A 48 -0.64 -15.46 2.80
C GLU A 48 -1.59 -15.21 3.98
N MET A 49 -1.47 -16.02 5.05
CA MET A 49 -2.26 -15.84 6.27
C MET A 49 -1.96 -14.51 6.96
N TYR A 50 -0.72 -14.02 6.92
CA TYR A 50 -0.37 -12.71 7.48
C TYR A 50 -1.15 -11.57 6.79
N TYR A 51 -1.20 -11.55 5.46
CA TYR A 51 -1.91 -10.50 4.74
C TYR A 51 -3.43 -10.53 4.97
N HIS A 52 -4.02 -11.71 5.14
CA HIS A 52 -5.45 -11.84 5.47
C HIS A 52 -5.77 -11.56 6.94
N ARG A 53 -4.92 -11.97 7.88
CA ARG A 53 -5.16 -11.77 9.33
C ARG A 53 -4.80 -10.37 9.82
N ARG A 54 -3.89 -9.66 9.15
CA ARG A 54 -3.48 -8.30 9.53
C ARG A 54 -4.66 -7.31 9.65
N PRO A 55 -5.60 -7.20 8.71
CA PRO A 55 -6.76 -6.31 8.87
C PRO A 55 -7.66 -6.74 10.04
N GLU A 56 -7.85 -8.04 10.26
CA GLU A 56 -8.63 -8.55 11.39
C GLU A 56 -7.96 -8.22 12.73
N LEU A 57 -6.64 -8.38 12.83
CA LEU A 57 -5.86 -8.04 14.01
C LEU A 57 -5.94 -6.54 14.31
N ILE A 58 -5.80 -5.69 13.29
CA ILE A 58 -5.95 -4.23 13.44
C ILE A 58 -7.36 -3.87 13.91
N SER A 59 -8.40 -4.53 13.39
CA SER A 59 -9.78 -4.33 13.82
C SER A 59 -9.96 -4.67 15.32
N HIS A 60 -9.46 -5.82 15.77
CA HIS A 60 -9.52 -6.21 17.17
C HIS A 60 -8.75 -5.26 18.10
N VAL A 61 -7.56 -4.79 17.67
CA VAL A 61 -6.77 -3.79 18.42
C VAL A 61 -7.51 -2.46 18.55
N ASN A 62 -8.12 -1.97 17.47
CA ASN A 62 -8.85 -0.72 17.47
C ASN A 62 -10.10 -0.78 18.36
N GLU A 63 -10.87 -1.88 18.29
CA GLU A 63 -12.05 -2.05 19.15
C GLU A 63 -11.64 -2.21 20.63
N PHE A 64 -10.53 -2.92 20.91
CA PHE A 64 -9.97 -3.00 22.26
C PHE A 64 -9.60 -1.60 22.80
N TYR A 65 -8.91 -0.78 21.99
CA TYR A 65 -8.54 0.59 22.37
C TYR A 65 -9.76 1.49 22.57
N ARG A 66 -10.79 1.37 21.72
CA ARG A 66 -12.04 2.12 21.84
C ARG A 66 -12.77 1.79 23.14
N ARG A 67 -12.85 0.50 23.50
CA ARG A 67 -13.46 0.02 24.74
C ARG A 67 -12.69 0.48 25.97
N TYR A 68 -11.36 0.37 25.94
CA TYR A 68 -10.47 0.88 26.99
C TYR A 68 -10.64 2.40 27.21
N ARG A 69 -10.70 3.19 26.13
CA ARG A 69 -10.90 4.63 26.22
C ARG A 69 -12.26 5.00 26.82
N ALA A 70 -13.32 4.29 26.43
CA ALA A 70 -14.65 4.48 27.01
C ALA A 70 -14.67 4.11 28.51
N LEU A 71 -13.91 3.09 28.92
CA LEU A 71 -13.73 2.69 30.32
C LEU A 71 -13.03 3.78 31.13
N ALA A 72 -11.91 4.31 30.64
CA ALA A 72 -11.18 5.40 31.27
C ALA A 72 -12.05 6.66 31.41
N GLN A 73 -12.76 7.05 30.34
CA GLN A 73 -13.65 8.20 30.38
C GLN A 73 -14.75 8.05 31.43
N ARG A 74 -15.41 6.89 31.52
CA ARG A 74 -16.43 6.67 32.55
C ARG A 74 -15.86 6.64 33.97
N TYR A 75 -14.63 6.19 34.13
CA TYR A 75 -13.94 6.27 35.41
C TYR A 75 -13.69 7.73 35.82
N ASP A 76 -13.20 8.56 34.90
CA ASP A 76 -12.98 10.00 35.12
C ASP A 76 -14.28 10.74 35.47
N HIS A 77 -15.40 10.38 34.83
CA HIS A 77 -16.70 10.97 35.17
C HIS A 77 -17.18 10.50 36.55
N ALA A 78 -16.99 9.23 36.89
CA ALA A 78 -17.38 8.70 38.19
C ALA A 78 -16.55 9.31 39.35
N THR A 79 -15.26 9.57 39.15
CA THR A 79 -14.41 10.25 40.13
C THR A 79 -14.67 11.75 40.20
N ALA A 80 -14.94 12.41 39.07
CA ALA A 80 -15.34 13.82 39.04
C ALA A 80 -16.69 14.07 39.70
N ASP A 81 -17.67 13.16 39.52
CA ASP A 81 -18.99 13.26 40.17
C ASP A 81 -18.91 12.93 41.67
N LEU A 82 -18.03 12.00 42.06
CA LEU A 82 -17.74 11.73 43.47
C LEU A 82 -17.12 12.97 44.16
N ALA A 83 -16.17 13.65 43.49
CA ALA A 83 -15.56 14.88 43.98
C ALA A 83 -16.56 16.05 44.12
N LYS A 84 -17.59 16.12 43.26
CA LYS A 84 -18.67 17.11 43.34
C LYS A 84 -19.72 16.78 44.42
N SER A 85 -19.82 15.52 44.84
CA SER A 85 -20.82 15.05 45.82
C SER A 85 -20.41 15.21 47.29
N ILE A 86 -19.21 15.73 47.57
CA ILE A 86 -18.73 16.06 48.92
C ILE A 86 -18.95 17.56 49.16
N PRO A 87 -19.87 17.97 50.06
CA PRO A 87 -20.09 19.39 50.39
C PRO A 87 -18.90 19.97 51.18
N PRO A 88 -18.57 21.27 51.04
CA PRO A 88 -17.39 21.89 51.66
C PRO A 88 -17.42 22.09 53.20
N ASP A 89 -18.36 21.51 53.94
CA ASP A 89 -18.62 21.90 55.35
C ASP A 89 -18.36 20.80 56.40
N GLN A 90 -17.65 19.72 56.07
CA GLN A 90 -17.32 18.65 57.03
C GLN A 90 -15.82 18.29 57.16
N ILE A 91 -14.91 19.20 56.81
CA ILE A 91 -13.47 19.05 57.11
C ILE A 91 -13.00 20.19 58.04
N GLN A 92 -13.78 20.47 59.08
CA GLN A 92 -13.36 21.42 60.12
C GLN A 92 -13.85 20.99 61.50
N SER A 93 -13.43 19.80 61.98
CA SER A 93 -13.32 19.55 63.42
C SER A 93 -12.56 18.27 63.72
N GLN A 94 -11.51 18.40 64.54
CA GLN A 94 -10.79 17.38 65.31
C GLN A 94 -9.66 16.59 64.63
N SER A 95 -8.43 17.13 64.80
CA SER A 95 -7.28 16.47 65.48
C SER A 95 -5.99 17.17 65.05
N SER A 96 -5.59 18.24 65.73
CA SER A 96 -4.43 18.30 66.63
C SER A 96 -3.55 17.03 66.71
N ASP A 97 -2.29 17.26 66.32
CA ASP A 97 -1.02 16.70 66.78
C ASP A 97 -0.57 15.27 66.42
N ASN A 98 0.69 15.28 65.95
CA ASN A 98 1.65 14.20 65.76
C ASN A 98 1.29 13.12 64.74
N TRP A 99 1.89 13.20 63.55
CA TRP A 99 2.86 12.21 63.04
C TRP A 99 3.74 12.89 61.99
N SER A 100 5.06 12.92 62.24
CA SER A 100 6.05 13.47 61.31
C SER A 100 6.08 12.68 60.01
N GLU A 101 6.10 13.44 58.89
CA GLU A 101 6.66 13.22 57.54
C GLU A 101 7.14 11.82 57.07
N PRO A 102 7.20 11.53 55.74
CA PRO A 102 7.26 12.52 54.65
C PRO A 102 6.40 12.26 53.41
N GLY A 103 5.97 13.38 52.81
CA GLY A 103 6.07 13.62 51.37
C GLY A 103 5.05 12.93 50.48
N VAL A 104 3.97 13.62 50.16
CA VAL A 104 3.73 14.23 48.83
C VAL A 104 2.38 14.93 48.85
N GLU A 105 2.37 16.26 48.73
CA GLU A 105 1.27 17.07 48.20
C GLU A 105 1.87 18.47 47.96
N GLY A 106 1.72 19.06 46.78
CA GLY A 106 0.47 19.73 46.49
C GLY A 106 0.33 20.07 45.02
N VAL A 107 -0.77 19.61 44.46
CA VAL A 107 -1.40 20.15 43.27
C VAL A 107 -1.89 21.56 43.63
N VAL A 108 -1.30 22.58 43.02
CA VAL A 108 -1.93 23.90 42.92
C VAL A 108 -2.65 23.95 41.58
N PHE A 109 -3.98 24.08 41.63
CA PHE A 109 -4.78 24.44 40.47
C PHE A 109 -4.66 25.95 40.26
N VAL A 110 -3.86 26.38 39.27
CA VAL A 110 -4.04 27.67 38.60
C VAL A 110 -3.88 27.46 37.10
N SER A 111 -4.85 28.02 36.39
CA SER A 111 -5.06 28.17 34.96
C SER A 111 -3.80 28.17 34.07
N SER A 112 -3.98 27.68 32.84
CA SER A 112 -3.07 27.90 31.71
C SER A 112 -2.57 29.34 31.67
N PRO A 113 -1.27 29.53 31.45
CA PRO A 113 -0.88 30.16 30.19
C PRO A 113 0.33 29.48 29.53
N SER A 114 0.33 29.57 28.20
CA SER A 114 1.46 29.60 27.25
C SER A 114 2.84 29.08 27.68
N SER A 115 3.40 28.21 26.82
CA SER A 115 4.85 28.00 26.63
C SER A 115 5.64 29.34 26.62
N PRO A 116 6.90 29.37 27.08
CA PRO A 116 8.02 28.77 26.35
C PRO A 116 9.11 28.05 27.19
N GLU A 117 9.95 27.34 26.47
CA GLU A 117 11.13 26.53 26.82
C GLU A 117 12.13 27.15 27.81
N ARG A 118 12.79 26.29 28.63
CA ARG A 118 14.19 25.83 28.43
C ARG A 118 14.70 24.93 29.56
N THR A 119 15.32 23.82 29.14
CA THR A 119 16.52 23.13 29.69
C THR A 119 16.54 22.68 31.16
N SER A 120 16.66 21.36 31.38
CA SER A 120 17.94 20.75 31.82
C SER A 120 17.83 19.23 32.02
N GLU A 121 18.88 18.57 31.54
CA GLU A 121 19.26 17.16 31.56
C GLU A 121 19.07 16.37 32.88
N TYR A 122 18.48 15.17 32.76
CA TYR A 122 18.97 13.97 33.44
C TYR A 122 18.78 12.74 32.54
N LYS A 123 19.90 12.20 32.07
CA LYS A 123 20.03 10.95 31.31
C LYS A 123 19.73 9.76 32.20
N VAL A 124 18.68 8.99 31.90
CA VAL A 124 18.59 7.58 32.30
C VAL A 124 18.52 6.73 31.05
N ASN A 125 19.65 6.08 30.79
CA ASN A 125 19.92 5.18 29.69
C ASN A 125 19.15 3.86 29.93
N ARG A 126 18.13 3.56 29.13
CA ARG A 126 17.62 2.19 28.97
C ARG A 126 17.66 1.82 27.49
N ARG A 127 18.74 1.12 27.12
CA ARG A 127 18.86 0.42 25.84
C ARG A 127 17.68 -0.54 25.69
N ARG A 128 16.86 -0.33 24.65
CA ARG A 128 15.92 -1.35 24.16
C ARG A 128 16.71 -2.47 23.49
N PRO A 129 16.54 -3.75 23.87
CA PRO A 129 17.08 -4.87 23.11
C PRO A 129 16.21 -5.08 21.87
N TYR A 130 16.81 -4.95 20.70
CA TYR A 130 16.20 -5.35 19.43
C TYR A 130 16.34 -6.87 19.32
N TRP A 131 15.21 -7.59 19.41
CA TRP A 131 15.15 -9.02 19.10
C TRP A 131 15.43 -9.22 17.61
N ARG A 132 16.69 -9.43 17.24
CA ARG A 132 17.07 -9.90 15.91
C ARG A 132 17.24 -11.41 16.00
N ALA A 133 16.35 -12.16 15.36
CA ALA A 133 16.49 -13.61 15.25
C ALA A 133 17.72 -13.97 14.39
N ALA A 134 18.51 -14.94 14.83
CA ALA A 134 19.61 -15.50 14.05
C ALA A 134 19.05 -16.24 12.83
N GLY A 135 19.46 -15.85 11.62
CA GLY A 135 19.04 -16.48 10.37
C GLY A 135 18.67 -15.52 9.23
N PHE A 136 18.67 -14.20 9.46
CA PHE A 136 18.30 -13.20 8.45
C PHE A 136 19.42 -12.82 7.46
N ASP A 137 20.62 -13.39 7.60
CA ASP A 137 21.79 -13.05 6.76
C ASP A 137 21.83 -13.82 5.42
N PHE A 138 20.81 -14.64 5.10
CA PHE A 138 20.75 -15.42 3.87
C PHE A 138 19.99 -14.73 2.72
N PHE A 139 19.17 -13.70 3.00
CA PHE A 139 18.26 -13.12 1.99
C PHE A 139 18.74 -11.80 1.34
N LEU A 140 19.79 -11.17 1.89
CA LEU A 140 20.42 -10.01 1.27
C LEU A 140 21.74 -10.48 0.66
N GLY A 141 21.67 -10.85 -0.62
CA GLY A 141 22.77 -11.42 -1.38
C GLY A 141 24.11 -10.73 -1.15
N SER A 142 25.05 -11.51 -0.62
CA SER A 142 26.49 -11.25 -0.67
C SER A 142 26.96 -11.21 -2.12
N GLY A 143 26.95 -10.03 -2.73
CA GLY A 143 27.56 -9.76 -4.03
C GLY A 143 28.70 -8.75 -3.90
N ARG A 144 29.87 -9.20 -3.41
CA ARG A 144 31.14 -8.45 -3.53
C ARG A 144 32.23 -9.34 -4.11
N SER A 145 32.66 -8.98 -5.31
CA SER A 145 34.00 -9.15 -5.89
C SER A 145 34.03 -8.17 -7.08
N LEU A 146 34.93 -7.20 -7.24
CA LEU A 146 36.35 -7.13 -6.94
C LEU A 146 36.79 -5.67 -6.69
N ASP A 147 38.00 -5.58 -6.17
CA ASP A 147 38.78 -4.42 -5.72
C ASP A 147 39.00 -3.30 -6.76
N LEU A 148 39.06 -2.05 -6.29
CA LEU A 148 40.22 -1.18 -6.54
C LEU A 148 40.33 -0.10 -5.46
N ALA A 149 41.51 -0.04 -4.87
CA ALA A 149 41.88 0.84 -3.77
C ALA A 149 42.13 2.30 -4.22
N ARG A 150 41.82 3.27 -3.35
CA ARG A 150 42.78 4.27 -2.82
C ARG A 150 42.09 5.35 -1.96
N LYS A 151 42.69 5.58 -0.77
CA LYS A 151 43.12 6.89 -0.22
C LYS A 151 41.98 7.88 0.07
N GLY A 152 41.59 8.20 1.30
CA GLY A 152 42.39 8.49 2.49
C GLY A 152 42.53 10.01 2.61
N SER A 153 41.80 10.63 3.55
CA SER A 153 42.16 11.90 4.21
C SER A 153 41.10 12.26 5.26
N ASP A 154 41.55 12.33 6.50
CA ASP A 154 40.89 13.03 7.59
C ASP A 154 40.76 14.52 7.23
N GLU A 155 39.62 15.15 7.53
CA GLU A 155 39.61 16.49 8.08
C GLU A 155 38.42 16.65 9.03
N SER A 156 38.76 17.14 10.21
CA SER A 156 37.88 17.51 11.31
C SER A 156 37.67 19.01 11.24
N SER A 157 36.44 19.51 11.38
CA SER A 157 36.14 20.77 12.06
C SER A 157 34.64 20.95 12.29
N SER A 158 34.36 21.54 13.46
CA SER A 158 33.09 21.68 14.16
C SER A 158 32.22 22.82 13.64
N GLU A 159 30.89 22.67 13.77
CA GLU A 159 29.91 23.75 14.00
C GLU A 159 28.63 23.09 14.55
N SER A 160 28.28 23.32 15.82
CA SER A 160 27.41 24.38 16.35
C SER A 160 25.90 24.02 16.31
N GLY A 161 25.38 23.86 17.52
CA GLY A 161 24.01 24.07 18.02
C GLY A 161 22.79 24.04 17.10
N SER A 162 21.83 23.19 17.52
CA SER A 162 20.38 23.47 17.57
C SER A 162 19.62 23.57 16.24
N GLU A 163 18.91 22.49 15.87
CA GLU A 163 17.44 22.45 15.93
C GLU A 163 16.93 21.05 15.57
N PHE A 164 16.01 20.58 16.39
CA PHE A 164 15.27 19.34 16.25
C PHE A 164 14.07 19.58 15.34
N GLU A 165 13.64 18.55 14.60
CA GLU A 165 12.40 18.48 13.80
C GLU A 165 12.33 19.25 12.47
N TYR A 166 13.09 18.80 11.46
CA TYR A 166 12.63 18.90 10.05
C TYR A 166 13.11 17.79 9.09
N CYS A 167 13.52 16.60 9.57
CA CYS A 167 14.08 15.56 8.68
C CYS A 167 13.10 14.49 8.17
N LYS A 168 11.79 14.56 8.48
CA LYS A 168 10.81 13.60 7.94
C LYS A 168 10.31 13.93 6.53
N MET A 169 10.57 15.14 6.03
CA MET A 169 10.10 15.57 4.71
C MET A 169 11.10 15.24 3.59
N MET A 170 12.39 15.08 3.91
CA MET A 170 13.43 14.82 2.90
C MET A 170 13.48 13.35 2.44
N ASP A 171 13.10 12.38 3.28
CA ASP A 171 13.01 10.96 2.87
C ASP A 171 11.94 10.76 1.78
N GLY A 172 10.89 11.59 1.77
CA GLY A 172 9.86 11.56 0.73
C GLY A 172 10.39 12.03 -0.63
N TYR A 173 11.16 13.13 -0.65
CA TYR A 173 11.76 13.67 -1.88
C TYR A 173 12.92 12.82 -2.38
N GLU A 174 13.74 12.23 -1.51
CA GLU A 174 14.79 11.29 -1.94
C GLU A 174 14.19 10.00 -2.49
N ASN A 175 13.14 9.47 -1.86
CA ASN A 175 12.46 8.29 -2.40
C ASN A 175 11.68 8.60 -3.67
N SER A 176 11.04 9.77 -3.78
CA SER A 176 10.41 10.24 -5.03
C SER A 176 11.45 10.43 -6.12
N SER A 177 12.59 11.06 -5.82
CA SER A 177 13.69 11.25 -6.77
C SER A 177 14.34 9.92 -7.18
N ARG A 178 14.45 8.95 -6.26
CA ARG A 178 14.91 7.58 -6.58
C ARG A 178 13.89 6.81 -7.40
N LEU A 179 12.59 7.00 -7.14
CA LEU A 179 11.53 6.41 -7.94
C LEU A 179 11.48 7.04 -9.33
N GLU A 180 11.61 8.37 -9.43
CA GLU A 180 11.68 9.13 -10.67
C GLU A 180 12.92 8.76 -11.47
N ALA A 181 14.09 8.63 -10.84
CA ALA A 181 15.30 8.13 -11.49
C ALA A 181 15.14 6.67 -11.96
N ARG A 182 14.39 5.84 -11.21
CA ARG A 182 14.08 4.47 -11.60
C ARG A 182 13.05 4.41 -12.73
N ILE A 183 12.06 5.30 -12.73
CA ILE A 183 11.07 5.44 -13.80
C ILE A 183 11.76 5.91 -15.07
N VAL A 184 12.59 6.94 -15.00
CA VAL A 184 13.41 7.40 -16.14
C VAL A 184 14.36 6.30 -16.61
N GLY A 185 14.97 5.54 -15.69
CA GLY A 185 15.78 4.37 -16.02
C GLY A 185 14.99 3.28 -16.75
N LEU A 186 13.79 2.94 -16.26
CA LEU A 186 12.90 1.97 -16.88
C LEU A 186 12.31 2.49 -18.19
N GLU A 187 12.02 3.78 -18.32
CA GLU A 187 11.60 4.42 -19.56
C GLU A 187 12.71 4.43 -20.59
N ASN A 188 13.96 4.57 -20.17
CA ASN A 188 15.13 4.46 -21.03
C ASN A 188 15.40 3.01 -21.42
N GLU A 189 15.28 2.03 -20.52
CA GLU A 189 15.33 0.60 -20.84
C GLU A 189 14.16 0.19 -21.74
N LEU A 190 12.97 0.76 -21.55
CA LEU A 190 11.80 0.52 -22.39
C LEU A 190 11.94 1.21 -23.74
N ARG A 191 12.54 2.40 -23.80
CA ARG A 191 12.92 3.08 -25.05
C ARG A 191 14.01 2.32 -25.78
N GLU A 192 15.03 1.81 -25.08
CA GLU A 192 16.12 1.03 -25.65
C GLU A 192 15.62 -0.34 -26.12
N THR A 193 14.76 -1.02 -25.36
CA THR A 193 14.15 -2.28 -25.81
C THR A 193 13.18 -2.04 -26.96
N LYS A 194 12.44 -0.93 -26.96
CA LYS A 194 11.58 -0.52 -28.09
C LYS A 194 12.39 -0.08 -29.30
N GLU A 195 13.53 0.56 -29.11
CA GLU A 195 14.50 0.91 -30.16
C GLU A 195 15.17 -0.35 -30.69
N ARG A 196 15.52 -1.32 -29.85
CA ARG A 196 16.01 -2.66 -30.25
C ARG A 196 14.93 -3.50 -30.93
N LEU A 197 13.66 -3.33 -30.57
CA LEU A 197 12.51 -3.95 -31.23
C LEU A 197 12.17 -3.22 -32.52
N GLN A 198 12.43 -1.92 -32.59
CA GLN A 198 12.28 -1.09 -33.79
C GLN A 198 13.49 -1.24 -34.71
N GLU A 199 14.67 -1.55 -34.22
CA GLU A 199 15.85 -2.02 -34.93
C GLU A 199 15.62 -3.44 -35.38
N HIS A 200 14.97 -4.31 -34.58
CA HIS A 200 14.50 -5.60 -35.06
C HIS A 200 13.47 -5.43 -36.18
N LYS A 201 12.54 -4.47 -36.07
CA LYS A 201 11.54 -4.12 -37.10
C LYS A 201 12.13 -3.35 -38.28
N ASN A 202 13.23 -2.61 -38.10
CA ASN A 202 13.94 -1.87 -39.15
C ASN A 202 14.96 -2.79 -39.85
N CYS A 203 15.46 -3.82 -39.17
CA CYS A 203 16.07 -5.02 -39.75
C CYS A 203 15.00 -5.91 -40.42
N GLU A 204 13.73 -5.81 -40.00
CA GLU A 204 12.56 -6.38 -40.71
C GLU A 204 12.07 -5.49 -41.87
N ASN A 205 12.57 -4.26 -41.98
CA ASN A 205 12.30 -3.33 -43.10
C ASN A 205 13.54 -3.08 -43.97
N PHE A 206 14.68 -3.71 -43.68
CA PHE A 206 15.73 -4.00 -44.63
C PHE A 206 15.62 -5.46 -45.02
N ILE A 207 14.55 -5.75 -45.76
CA ILE A 207 14.48 -6.93 -46.59
C ILE A 207 14.87 -6.49 -48.01
N PRO A 208 16.15 -6.64 -48.43
CA PRO A 208 16.39 -7.22 -49.74
C PRO A 208 15.80 -8.64 -49.64
N ASN A 209 14.60 -8.80 -50.19
CA ASN A 209 13.99 -10.11 -50.32
C ASN A 209 14.98 -10.97 -51.10
N GLY A 210 15.55 -12.00 -50.43
CA GLY A 210 16.01 -13.18 -51.14
C GLY A 210 17.51 -13.42 -51.33
N GLU A 211 18.45 -12.93 -50.51
CA GLU A 211 19.87 -13.32 -50.73
C GLU A 211 20.57 -14.06 -49.58
N ILE A 212 20.19 -13.91 -48.31
CA ILE A 212 20.94 -14.56 -47.20
C ILE A 212 20.32 -15.89 -46.76
N PHE A 213 18.98 -15.98 -46.71
CA PHE A 213 18.31 -17.27 -46.60
C PHE A 213 18.39 -18.05 -47.93
N GLU A 214 18.49 -17.33 -49.05
CA GLU A 214 18.73 -17.92 -50.35
C GLU A 214 20.19 -18.36 -50.50
N LEU A 215 21.23 -17.74 -49.93
CA LEU A 215 22.58 -18.33 -50.01
C LEU A 215 22.72 -19.63 -49.21
N SER A 216 22.12 -19.75 -48.02
CA SER A 216 22.20 -21.01 -47.26
C SER A 216 21.26 -22.07 -47.83
N SER A 217 20.03 -21.70 -48.23
CA SER A 217 19.12 -22.61 -48.94
C SER A 217 19.59 -22.94 -50.36
N ALA A 218 20.25 -22.02 -51.07
CA ALA A 218 20.82 -22.25 -52.41
C ALA A 218 22.17 -22.94 -52.33
N SER A 219 22.94 -22.80 -51.25
CA SER A 219 24.13 -23.61 -51.00
C SER A 219 23.73 -25.04 -50.63
N SER A 220 22.71 -25.22 -49.78
CA SER A 220 22.15 -26.57 -49.54
C SER A 220 21.39 -27.11 -50.76
N SER A 221 20.72 -26.26 -51.56
CA SER A 221 20.05 -26.69 -52.80
C SER A 221 21.04 -26.98 -53.93
N SER A 222 22.15 -26.26 -54.03
CA SER A 222 23.22 -26.54 -54.99
C SER A 222 23.98 -27.79 -54.59
N GLU A 223 24.17 -28.04 -53.30
CA GLU A 223 24.72 -29.29 -52.79
C GLU A 223 23.77 -30.48 -53.05
N ILE A 224 22.47 -30.33 -52.79
CA ILE A 224 21.45 -31.34 -53.14
C ILE A 224 21.41 -31.57 -54.67
N ARG A 225 21.55 -30.52 -55.48
CA ARG A 225 21.58 -30.62 -56.95
C ARG A 225 22.85 -31.30 -57.45
N SER A 226 24.00 -30.96 -56.89
CA SER A 226 25.28 -31.62 -57.20
C SER A 226 25.26 -33.09 -56.80
N LEU A 227 24.69 -33.42 -55.63
CA LEU A 227 24.51 -34.81 -55.21
C LEU A 227 23.52 -35.55 -56.11
N ARG A 228 22.44 -34.90 -56.54
CA ARG A 228 21.48 -35.48 -57.49
C ARG A 228 22.09 -35.72 -58.87
N GLU A 229 22.87 -34.77 -59.38
CA GLU A 229 23.60 -34.92 -60.65
C GLU A 229 24.66 -36.02 -60.57
N ALA A 230 25.37 -36.13 -59.45
CA ALA A 230 26.31 -37.23 -59.20
C ALA A 230 25.59 -38.58 -59.16
N MET A 231 24.46 -38.69 -58.44
CA MET A 231 23.64 -39.90 -58.42
C MET A 231 23.09 -40.26 -59.80
N GLU A 232 22.73 -39.27 -60.62
CA GLU A 232 22.26 -39.50 -61.99
C GLU A 232 23.40 -39.92 -62.93
N ALA A 233 24.60 -39.38 -62.75
CA ALA A 233 25.79 -39.83 -63.48
C ALA A 233 26.17 -41.27 -63.12
N ASP A 234 26.16 -41.61 -61.82
CA ASP A 234 26.40 -42.97 -61.34
C ASP A 234 25.32 -43.94 -61.85
N ALA A 235 24.05 -43.52 -61.85
CA ALA A 235 22.95 -44.31 -62.41
C ALA A 235 23.14 -44.59 -63.91
N LYS A 236 23.52 -43.58 -64.70
CA LYS A 236 23.85 -43.75 -66.13
C LYS A 236 25.06 -44.64 -66.32
N GLN A 237 26.06 -44.56 -65.45
CA GLN A 237 27.23 -45.42 -65.48
C GLN A 237 26.86 -46.88 -65.18
N PHE A 238 26.00 -47.13 -64.19
CA PHE A 238 25.47 -48.47 -63.93
C PHE A 238 24.62 -48.97 -65.09
N GLU A 239 23.85 -48.13 -65.76
CA GLU A 239 23.05 -48.52 -66.92
C GLU A 239 23.92 -48.91 -68.13
N ILE A 240 25.02 -48.19 -68.37
CA ILE A 240 26.04 -48.57 -69.37
C ILE A 240 26.72 -49.88 -68.96
N GLU A 241 27.09 -50.05 -67.69
CA GLU A 241 27.75 -51.26 -67.20
C GLU A 241 26.82 -52.49 -67.25
N ILE A 242 25.53 -52.31 -66.96
CA ILE A 242 24.49 -53.32 -67.14
C ILE A 242 24.38 -53.68 -68.62
N SER A 243 24.32 -52.69 -69.50
CA SER A 243 24.24 -52.92 -70.96
C SER A 243 25.49 -53.66 -71.49
N GLN A 244 26.68 -53.35 -70.97
CA GLN A 244 27.91 -54.07 -71.29
C GLN A 244 27.88 -55.51 -70.79
N ARG A 245 27.44 -55.73 -69.54
CA ARG A 245 27.25 -57.08 -68.98
C ARG A 245 26.21 -57.86 -69.77
N ASP A 246 25.12 -57.24 -70.18
CA ASP A 246 24.08 -57.87 -71.00
C ASP A 246 24.60 -58.22 -72.40
N HIS A 247 25.45 -57.39 -73.00
CA HIS A 247 26.11 -57.71 -74.26
C HIS A 247 27.05 -58.92 -74.11
N ILE A 248 27.86 -58.98 -73.05
CA ILE A 248 28.72 -60.12 -72.75
C ILE A 248 27.89 -61.39 -72.49
N VAL A 249 26.81 -61.28 -71.72
CA VAL A 249 25.87 -62.39 -71.49
C VAL A 249 25.23 -62.84 -72.80
N HIS A 250 24.89 -61.93 -73.71
CA HIS A 250 24.36 -62.25 -75.02
C HIS A 250 25.41 -62.96 -75.90
N GLU A 251 26.67 -62.52 -75.88
CA GLU A 251 27.78 -63.20 -76.56
C GLU A 251 27.98 -64.62 -76.01
N TYR A 252 28.00 -64.81 -74.70
CA TYR A 252 28.10 -66.14 -74.10
C TYR A 252 26.89 -67.01 -74.43
N LYS A 253 25.67 -66.46 -74.43
CA LYS A 253 24.47 -67.19 -74.87
C LYS A 253 24.54 -67.57 -76.33
N SER A 254 25.03 -66.69 -77.20
CA SER A 254 25.21 -66.95 -78.63
C SER A 254 26.30 -68.01 -78.87
N TRP A 255 27.40 -67.96 -78.11
CA TRP A 255 28.47 -68.93 -78.16
C TRP A 255 28.02 -70.31 -77.68
N ILE A 256 27.27 -70.38 -76.57
CA ILE A 256 26.65 -71.62 -76.08
C ILE A 256 25.63 -72.15 -77.10
N GLY A 257 24.81 -71.28 -77.70
CA GLY A 257 23.86 -71.66 -78.75
C GLY A 257 24.54 -72.21 -80.01
N ALA A 258 25.67 -71.60 -80.43
CA ALA A 258 26.48 -72.09 -81.54
C ALA A 258 27.16 -73.43 -81.20
N MET A 259 27.65 -73.60 -79.96
CA MET A 259 28.23 -74.86 -79.48
C MET A 259 27.18 -75.98 -79.41
N LEU A 260 25.97 -75.66 -78.95
CA LEU A 260 24.85 -76.62 -78.91
C LEU A 260 24.41 -76.99 -80.33
N ASN A 261 24.32 -76.03 -81.25
CA ASN A 261 24.02 -76.30 -82.66
C ASN A 261 25.13 -77.12 -83.35
N LYS A 262 26.40 -76.94 -82.96
CA LYS A 262 27.53 -77.74 -83.45
C LYS A 262 27.52 -79.16 -82.87
N SER A 263 27.17 -79.31 -81.59
CA SER A 263 27.03 -80.62 -80.94
C SER A 263 25.79 -81.40 -81.39
N ILE A 264 24.80 -80.75 -82.02
CA ILE A 264 23.67 -81.39 -82.68
C ILE A 264 24.00 -81.76 -84.14
N GLY A 265 25.01 -81.12 -84.76
CA GLY A 265 25.46 -81.38 -86.13
C GLY A 265 26.53 -82.48 -86.31
N ASP A 266 27.26 -82.82 -85.24
CA ASP A 266 28.40 -83.77 -85.29
C ASP A 266 28.17 -85.09 -84.51
N ASN A 267 26.91 -85.49 -84.26
CA ASN A 267 26.60 -86.79 -83.65
C ASN A 267 26.14 -87.80 -84.71
N ASN A 268 27.06 -88.21 -85.58
CA ASN A 268 26.97 -89.43 -86.39
C ASN A 268 28.39 -89.88 -86.81
N SER A 269 29.11 -90.59 -85.94
CA SER A 269 29.99 -91.72 -86.30
C SER A 269 30.96 -92.10 -85.16
N CYS A 270 31.24 -93.41 -85.11
CA CYS A 270 32.31 -94.11 -84.41
C CYS A 270 32.15 -94.29 -82.90
N ASP A 271 31.65 -95.44 -82.47
CA ASP A 271 32.30 -96.76 -82.46
C ASP A 271 33.15 -96.93 -81.21
N GLU A 272 32.58 -97.69 -80.27
CA GLU A 272 33.30 -98.27 -79.15
C GLU A 272 34.40 -99.18 -79.71
N ALA A 273 35.64 -98.72 -79.61
CA ALA A 273 36.80 -99.53 -79.92
C ALA A 273 37.23 -100.31 -78.67
N GLU A 274 36.97 -101.61 -78.77
CA GLU A 274 37.51 -102.70 -77.97
C GLU A 274 39.01 -102.55 -77.63
N VAL A 275 39.28 -102.84 -76.36
CA VAL A 275 40.31 -103.77 -75.87
C VAL A 275 41.70 -103.59 -76.46
N ASN A 276 42.67 -103.21 -75.62
CA ASN A 276 43.79 -104.12 -75.38
C ASN A 276 44.65 -103.72 -74.17
N THR A 277 44.81 -104.71 -73.30
CA THR A 277 46.04 -105.10 -72.58
C THR A 277 46.99 -103.99 -72.17
N VAL A 278 47.05 -103.72 -70.86
CA VAL A 278 48.25 -103.83 -70.00
C VAL A 278 47.91 -103.21 -68.62
N ASP A 279 48.27 -103.95 -67.57
CA ASP A 279 48.27 -103.60 -66.14
C ASP A 279 46.94 -103.42 -65.37
N LYS A 280 46.20 -104.53 -65.20
CA LYS A 280 45.09 -104.68 -64.23
C LYS A 280 45.40 -104.14 -62.81
N PRO A 281 46.59 -104.40 -62.20
CA PRO A 281 46.90 -103.81 -60.89
C PRO A 281 47.22 -102.30 -60.95
N SER A 282 47.64 -101.74 -62.10
CA SER A 282 47.91 -100.29 -62.24
C SER A 282 46.61 -99.48 -62.32
N LEU A 283 45.60 -100.00 -63.01
CA LEU A 283 44.27 -99.39 -63.04
C LEU A 283 43.56 -99.48 -61.69
N GLU A 284 43.70 -100.60 -60.98
CA GLU A 284 43.11 -100.81 -59.65
C GLU A 284 43.72 -99.89 -58.59
N ILE A 285 45.04 -99.66 -58.63
CA ILE A 285 45.72 -98.66 -57.78
C ILE A 285 45.26 -97.24 -58.11
N LYS A 286 45.16 -96.87 -59.40
CA LYS A 286 44.66 -95.54 -59.81
C LYS A 286 43.19 -95.32 -59.43
N ILE A 287 42.37 -96.37 -59.45
CA ILE A 287 40.99 -96.32 -58.98
C ILE A 287 40.96 -96.10 -57.46
N LEU A 288 41.78 -96.82 -56.68
CA LEU A 288 41.89 -96.60 -55.23
C LEU A 288 42.40 -95.19 -54.87
N GLU A 289 43.39 -94.67 -55.62
CA GLU A 289 43.87 -93.29 -55.48
C GLU A 289 42.78 -92.27 -55.81
N GLN A 290 42.02 -92.49 -56.89
CA GLN A 290 40.87 -91.65 -57.24
C GLN A 290 39.76 -91.74 -56.19
N GLU A 291 39.47 -92.91 -55.65
CA GLU A 291 38.51 -93.13 -54.56
C GLU A 291 38.94 -92.41 -53.27
N GLN A 292 40.24 -92.42 -52.94
CA GLN A 292 40.82 -91.66 -51.84
C GLN A 292 40.63 -90.15 -52.03
N VAL A 293 40.96 -89.61 -53.21
CA VAL A 293 40.76 -88.19 -53.54
C VAL A 293 39.28 -87.83 -53.51
N ILE A 294 38.39 -88.70 -54.00
CA ILE A 294 36.94 -88.50 -53.92
C ILE A 294 36.48 -88.49 -52.46
N MET A 295 36.99 -89.37 -51.60
CA MET A 295 36.68 -89.36 -50.17
C MET A 295 37.17 -88.08 -49.48
N GLU A 296 38.37 -87.61 -49.80
CA GLU A 296 38.91 -86.35 -49.28
C GLU A 296 38.07 -85.16 -49.74
N LEU A 297 37.77 -85.06 -51.03
CA LEU A 297 36.89 -84.02 -51.59
C LEU A 297 35.49 -84.06 -50.97
N LYS A 298 34.93 -85.26 -50.75
CA LYS A 298 33.66 -85.43 -50.02
C LYS A 298 33.78 -84.95 -48.57
N SER A 299 34.87 -85.27 -47.88
CA SER A 299 35.09 -84.83 -46.49
C SER A 299 35.23 -83.30 -46.41
N MET A 300 35.92 -82.68 -47.36
CA MET A 300 36.08 -81.24 -47.48
C MET A 300 34.75 -80.56 -47.80
N ALA A 301 33.95 -81.12 -48.72
CA ALA A 301 32.63 -80.63 -49.06
C ALA A 301 31.66 -80.72 -47.87
N VAL A 302 31.70 -81.81 -47.10
CA VAL A 302 30.92 -81.96 -45.86
C VAL A 302 31.39 -80.98 -44.79
N HIS A 303 32.71 -80.76 -44.65
CA HIS A 303 33.25 -79.80 -43.70
C HIS A 303 32.85 -78.36 -44.03
N SER A 304 32.96 -77.95 -45.30
CA SER A 304 32.56 -76.60 -45.75
C SER A 304 31.06 -76.38 -45.65
N SER A 305 30.25 -77.39 -46.00
CA SER A 305 28.78 -77.36 -45.80
C SER A 305 28.40 -77.18 -44.33
N ASN A 306 29.01 -77.95 -43.42
CA ASN A 306 28.80 -77.79 -41.99
C ASN A 306 29.26 -76.42 -41.45
N LYS A 307 30.34 -75.85 -42.01
CA LYS A 307 30.77 -74.48 -41.67
C LYS A 307 29.72 -73.45 -42.08
N LEU A 308 29.20 -73.54 -43.30
CA LEU A 308 28.11 -72.68 -43.79
C LEU A 308 26.84 -72.83 -42.94
N LEU A 309 26.52 -74.06 -42.52
CA LEU A 309 25.34 -74.31 -41.67
C LEU A 309 25.48 -73.66 -40.29
N ARG A 310 26.69 -73.69 -39.69
CA ARG A 310 26.97 -72.97 -38.44
C ARG A 310 26.87 -71.47 -38.64
N GLU A 311 27.49 -70.91 -39.67
CA GLU A 311 27.41 -69.49 -39.99
C GLU A 311 25.95 -69.04 -40.19
N LYS A 312 25.16 -69.82 -40.94
CA LYS A 312 23.71 -69.61 -41.10
C LYS A 312 22.99 -69.56 -39.75
N SER A 313 23.21 -70.54 -38.87
CA SER A 313 22.59 -70.55 -37.52
C SER A 313 22.97 -69.33 -36.68
N THR A 314 24.24 -68.87 -36.76
CA THR A 314 24.66 -67.66 -36.05
C THR A 314 24.03 -66.39 -36.60
N LEU A 315 23.82 -66.31 -37.92
CA LEU A 315 23.13 -65.19 -38.56
C LEU A 315 21.64 -65.20 -38.24
N GLU A 316 20.99 -66.36 -38.24
CA GLU A 316 19.59 -66.51 -37.84
C GLU A 316 19.37 -66.10 -36.36
N ALA A 317 20.30 -66.47 -35.47
CA ALA A 317 20.27 -66.03 -34.07
C ALA A 317 20.45 -64.50 -33.94
N LYS A 318 21.37 -63.91 -34.71
CA LYS A 318 21.56 -62.44 -34.75
C LYS A 318 20.32 -61.73 -35.29
N LEU A 319 19.72 -62.22 -36.38
CA LEU A 319 18.47 -61.70 -36.93
C LEU A 319 17.34 -61.78 -35.91
N SER A 320 17.21 -62.90 -35.21
CA SER A 320 16.20 -63.07 -34.15
C SER A 320 16.41 -62.10 -33.00
N GLY A 321 17.66 -61.86 -32.58
CA GLY A 321 17.99 -60.86 -31.55
C GLY A 321 17.69 -59.42 -32.00
N LEU A 322 18.00 -59.09 -33.25
CA LEU A 322 17.67 -57.78 -33.83
C LEU A 322 16.16 -57.58 -33.99
N MET A 323 15.40 -58.62 -34.38
CA MET A 323 13.94 -58.54 -34.44
C MET A 323 13.32 -58.34 -33.05
N ALA A 324 13.82 -59.04 -32.03
CA ALA A 324 13.36 -58.87 -30.66
C ALA A 324 13.65 -57.45 -30.12
N SER A 325 14.83 -56.91 -30.40
CA SER A 325 15.17 -55.54 -30.00
C SER A 325 14.33 -54.51 -30.77
N ALA A 326 14.13 -54.69 -32.07
CA ALA A 326 13.23 -53.84 -32.87
C ALA A 326 11.79 -53.84 -32.31
N SER A 327 11.25 -55.00 -31.95
CA SER A 327 9.93 -55.11 -31.31
C SER A 327 9.88 -54.41 -29.95
N SER A 328 10.94 -54.48 -29.15
CA SER A 328 11.05 -53.77 -27.86
C SER A 328 11.06 -52.25 -28.06
N TYR A 329 11.83 -51.75 -29.04
CA TYR A 329 11.85 -50.32 -29.36
C TYR A 329 10.52 -49.82 -29.92
N ALA A 330 9.83 -50.61 -30.76
CA ALA A 330 8.50 -50.27 -31.25
C ALA A 330 7.48 -50.15 -30.10
N ALA A 331 7.53 -51.07 -29.12
CA ALA A 331 6.68 -50.97 -27.93
C ALA A 331 6.98 -49.73 -27.09
N LYS A 332 8.27 -49.40 -26.90
CA LYS A 332 8.69 -48.16 -26.20
C LYS A 332 8.26 -46.89 -26.94
N LEU A 333 8.32 -46.88 -28.27
CA LEU A 333 7.82 -45.78 -29.08
C LEU A 333 6.32 -45.58 -28.87
N GLN A 334 5.53 -46.65 -28.90
CA GLN A 334 4.08 -46.55 -28.64
C GLN A 334 3.74 -46.05 -27.23
N THR A 335 4.51 -46.44 -26.20
CA THR A 335 4.26 -45.94 -24.84
C THR A 335 4.63 -44.46 -24.71
N LEU A 336 5.73 -44.03 -25.33
CA LEU A 336 6.12 -42.62 -25.39
C LEU A 336 5.10 -41.78 -26.18
N GLU A 337 4.62 -42.26 -27.32
CA GLU A 337 3.56 -41.59 -28.10
C GLU A 337 2.29 -41.37 -27.28
N LYS A 338 1.86 -42.38 -26.51
CA LYS A 338 0.72 -42.23 -25.58
C LYS A 338 0.99 -41.19 -24.50
N ARG A 339 2.20 -41.18 -23.93
CA ARG A 339 2.62 -40.22 -22.91
C ARG A 339 2.63 -38.79 -23.45
N VAL A 340 3.12 -38.59 -24.68
CA VAL A 340 3.12 -37.29 -25.37
C VAL A 340 1.69 -36.80 -25.56
N LYS A 341 0.80 -37.63 -26.11
CA LYS A 341 -0.62 -37.27 -26.29
C LYS A 341 -1.30 -36.90 -24.97
N GLN A 342 -1.00 -37.64 -23.89
CA GLN A 342 -1.51 -37.32 -22.56
C GLN A 342 -0.99 -35.96 -22.06
N LEU A 343 0.32 -35.71 -22.18
CA LEU A 343 0.92 -34.45 -21.76
C LEU A 343 0.41 -33.26 -22.58
N GLU A 344 0.15 -33.45 -23.87
CA GLU A 344 -0.46 -32.43 -24.73
C GLU A 344 -1.88 -32.09 -24.28
N ALA A 345 -2.70 -33.09 -23.92
CA ALA A 345 -4.04 -32.89 -23.38
C ALA A 345 -4.04 -32.24 -21.99
N GLU A 346 -3.10 -32.61 -21.11
CA GLU A 346 -2.91 -31.96 -19.82
C GLU A 346 -2.49 -30.49 -20.01
N LYS A 347 -1.56 -30.22 -20.94
CA LYS A 347 -1.10 -28.86 -21.26
C LYS A 347 -2.22 -28.01 -21.86
N SER A 348 -3.08 -28.56 -22.72
CA SER A 348 -4.22 -27.82 -23.25
C SER A 348 -5.22 -27.48 -22.15
N LYS A 349 -5.57 -28.43 -21.29
CA LYS A 349 -6.48 -28.19 -20.16
C LYS A 349 -5.95 -27.10 -19.21
N MET A 350 -4.66 -27.16 -18.87
CA MET A 350 -4.04 -26.13 -18.02
C MET A 350 -4.01 -24.75 -18.70
N ARG A 351 -3.85 -24.69 -20.03
CA ARG A 351 -3.97 -23.43 -20.78
C ARG A 351 -5.38 -22.86 -20.69
N ASP A 352 -6.40 -23.68 -20.92
CA ASP A 352 -7.79 -23.26 -20.88
C ASP A 352 -8.20 -22.77 -19.47
N ASP A 353 -7.74 -23.46 -18.42
CA ASP A 353 -8.02 -23.08 -17.03
C ASP A 353 -7.27 -21.79 -16.64
N ASN A 354 -6.03 -21.61 -17.09
CA ASN A 354 -5.30 -20.36 -16.92
C ASN A 354 -5.97 -19.20 -17.68
N GLU A 355 -6.44 -19.43 -18.90
CA GLU A 355 -7.14 -18.42 -19.70
C GLU A 355 -8.45 -17.98 -19.04
N LYS A 356 -9.23 -18.93 -18.51
CA LYS A 356 -10.42 -18.62 -17.68
C LYS A 356 -10.06 -17.80 -16.44
N ARG A 357 -8.97 -18.18 -15.75
CA ARG A 357 -8.54 -17.47 -14.53
C ARG A 357 -8.08 -16.04 -14.85
N ILE A 358 -7.35 -15.86 -15.95
CA ILE A 358 -6.95 -14.55 -16.44
C ILE A 358 -8.18 -13.72 -16.77
N ALA A 359 -9.14 -14.27 -17.53
CA ALA A 359 -10.37 -13.57 -17.88
C ALA A 359 -11.19 -13.16 -16.64
N GLU A 360 -11.27 -14.03 -15.63
CA GLU A 360 -11.95 -13.73 -14.37
C GLU A 360 -11.25 -12.61 -13.57
N LEU A 361 -9.91 -12.66 -13.49
CA LEU A 361 -9.13 -11.61 -12.83
C LEU A 361 -9.23 -10.27 -13.58
N SER A 362 -9.17 -10.30 -14.92
CA SER A 362 -9.35 -9.11 -15.76
C SER A 362 -10.75 -8.51 -15.57
N ARG A 363 -11.80 -9.34 -15.51
CA ARG A 363 -13.15 -8.86 -15.23
C ARG A 363 -13.26 -8.25 -13.83
N SER A 364 -12.71 -8.90 -12.81
CA SER A 364 -12.72 -8.37 -11.44
C SER A 364 -11.93 -7.06 -11.33
N LEU A 365 -10.83 -6.93 -12.08
CA LEU A 365 -10.05 -5.69 -12.14
C LEU A 365 -10.88 -4.58 -12.78
N GLU A 366 -11.55 -4.85 -13.90
CA GLU A 366 -12.41 -3.87 -14.58
C GLU A 366 -13.58 -3.42 -13.69
N GLU A 367 -14.22 -4.35 -12.98
CA GLU A 367 -15.26 -4.04 -12.00
C GLU A 367 -14.73 -3.15 -10.86
N SER A 368 -13.51 -3.40 -10.39
CA SER A 368 -12.89 -2.56 -9.35
C SER A 368 -12.52 -1.17 -9.87
N ASN A 369 -12.06 -1.07 -11.13
CA ASN A 369 -11.76 0.20 -11.78
C ASN A 369 -13.02 1.04 -11.98
N LEU A 370 -14.13 0.42 -12.40
CA LEU A 370 -15.41 1.10 -12.55
C LEU A 370 -15.88 1.69 -11.21
N ARG A 371 -15.83 0.89 -10.13
CA ARG A 371 -16.14 1.36 -8.78
C ARG A 371 -15.22 2.48 -8.32
N PHE A 372 -13.94 2.44 -8.68
CA PHE A 372 -13.00 3.51 -8.36
C PHE A 372 -13.38 4.81 -9.08
N VAL A 373 -13.78 4.75 -10.35
CA VAL A 373 -14.25 5.91 -11.10
C VAL A 373 -15.53 6.50 -10.49
N GLU A 374 -16.50 5.65 -10.12
CA GLU A 374 -17.73 6.08 -9.43
C GLU A 374 -17.41 6.78 -8.09
N LEU A 375 -16.58 6.16 -7.25
CA LEU A 375 -16.17 6.75 -5.98
C LEU A 375 -15.36 8.03 -6.15
N SER A 376 -14.60 8.17 -7.24
CA SER A 376 -13.90 9.41 -7.57
C SER A 376 -14.89 10.52 -7.94
N SER A 377 -15.95 10.21 -8.70
CA SER A 377 -17.02 11.15 -9.01
C SER A 377 -17.75 11.60 -7.74
N ASP A 378 -18.15 10.66 -6.88
CA ASP A 378 -18.81 10.95 -5.60
C ASP A 378 -17.92 11.82 -4.71
N LYS A 379 -16.61 11.57 -4.69
CA LYS A 379 -15.64 12.37 -3.97
C LYS A 379 -15.62 13.81 -4.50
N ASP A 380 -15.54 14.00 -5.82
CA ASP A 380 -15.51 15.32 -6.45
C ASP A 380 -16.80 16.10 -6.18
N GLU A 381 -17.95 15.43 -6.18
CA GLU A 381 -19.25 16.00 -5.81
C GLU A 381 -19.29 16.45 -4.35
N LEU A 382 -18.82 15.61 -3.42
CA LEU A 382 -18.73 15.95 -2.00
C LEU A 382 -17.75 17.09 -1.76
N GLU A 383 -16.61 17.12 -2.45
CA GLU A 383 -15.66 18.23 -2.38
C GLU A 383 -16.28 19.54 -2.87
N ALA A 384 -17.05 19.50 -3.95
CA ALA A 384 -17.79 20.66 -4.44
C ALA A 384 -18.82 21.15 -3.41
N HIS A 385 -19.57 20.23 -2.77
CA HIS A 385 -20.52 20.57 -1.73
C HIS A 385 -19.86 21.19 -0.49
N ILE A 386 -18.73 20.64 -0.04
CA ILE A 386 -17.94 21.19 1.07
C ILE A 386 -17.43 22.60 0.73
N LYS A 387 -16.93 22.81 -0.49
CA LYS A 387 -16.50 24.14 -0.96
C LYS A 387 -17.65 25.15 -0.96
N ALA A 388 -18.82 24.76 -1.48
CA ALA A 388 -20.01 25.61 -1.51
C ALA A 388 -20.52 25.94 -0.10
N GLN A 389 -20.55 24.96 0.82
CA GLN A 389 -20.86 25.22 2.22
C GLN A 389 -19.83 26.16 2.86
N GLY A 390 -18.55 25.96 2.60
CA GLY A 390 -17.48 26.83 3.08
C GLY A 390 -17.63 28.27 2.58
N GLU A 391 -18.04 28.48 1.33
CA GLU A 391 -18.42 29.80 0.81
C GLU A 391 -19.62 30.41 1.55
N GLY A 392 -20.64 29.59 1.85
CA GLY A 392 -21.78 30.01 2.65
C GLY A 392 -21.39 30.48 4.04
N TRP A 393 -20.54 29.72 4.74
CA TRP A 393 -20.01 30.11 6.05
C TRP A 393 -19.19 31.39 5.99
N ARG A 394 -18.33 31.57 4.97
CA ARG A 394 -17.59 32.83 4.78
C ARG A 394 -18.50 34.04 4.62
N LYS A 395 -19.60 33.90 3.86
CA LYS A 395 -20.59 34.99 3.70
C LYS A 395 -21.28 35.33 5.02
N LEU A 396 -21.63 34.31 5.81
CA LEU A 396 -22.23 34.53 7.14
C LEU A 396 -21.26 35.20 8.12
N ASP A 397 -19.99 34.80 8.10
CA ASP A 397 -18.94 35.39 8.92
C ASP A 397 -18.73 36.88 8.56
N GLU A 398 -18.75 37.20 7.27
CA GLU A 398 -18.65 38.58 6.79
C GLU A 398 -19.87 39.43 7.23
N LEU A 399 -21.09 38.91 7.11
CA LEU A 399 -22.29 39.59 7.60
C LEU A 399 -22.27 39.78 9.13
N ALA A 400 -21.78 38.80 9.87
CA ALA A 400 -21.63 38.91 11.32
C ALA A 400 -20.61 40.00 11.68
N ARG A 401 -19.50 40.08 10.93
CA ARG A 401 -18.49 41.12 11.07
C ARG A 401 -19.04 42.52 10.76
N GLU A 402 -19.80 42.66 9.67
CA GLU A 402 -20.49 43.92 9.32
C GLU A 402 -21.47 44.36 10.40
N LEU A 403 -22.31 43.44 10.89
CA LEU A 403 -23.27 43.75 11.96
C LEU A 403 -22.57 44.15 13.26
N ASN A 404 -21.45 43.51 13.61
CA ASN A 404 -20.67 43.88 14.79
C ASN A 404 -20.09 45.29 14.67
N LEU A 405 -19.56 45.67 13.49
CA LEU A 405 -19.09 47.04 13.25
C LEU A 405 -20.21 48.08 13.36
N GLU A 406 -21.40 47.75 12.85
CA GLU A 406 -22.58 48.60 12.98
C GLU A 406 -23.02 48.74 14.45
N HIS A 407 -23.00 47.65 15.23
CA HIS A 407 -23.27 47.70 16.65
C HIS A 407 -22.24 48.54 17.42
N GLU A 408 -20.95 48.38 17.14
CA GLU A 408 -19.88 49.18 17.74
C GLU A 408 -20.08 50.68 17.45
N ARG A 409 -20.38 51.04 16.20
CA ARG A 409 -20.67 52.43 15.83
C ARG A 409 -21.88 53.00 16.59
N LEU A 410 -22.97 52.24 16.69
CA LEU A 410 -24.16 52.66 17.42
C LEU A 410 -23.90 52.83 18.93
N ILE A 411 -23.00 52.02 19.50
CA ILE A 411 -22.57 52.17 20.89
C ILE A 411 -21.80 53.48 21.06
N GLU A 412 -20.86 53.78 20.18
CA GLU A 412 -20.11 55.05 20.20
C GLU A 412 -21.04 56.27 20.10
N ASP A 413 -22.02 56.23 19.19
CA ASP A 413 -23.03 57.29 19.04
C ASP A 413 -23.89 57.43 20.31
N ALA A 414 -24.33 56.33 20.90
CA ALA A 414 -25.12 56.31 22.13
C ALA A 414 -24.34 56.86 23.34
N GLU A 415 -23.07 56.48 23.47
CA GLU A 415 -22.17 57.02 24.50
C GLU A 415 -21.93 58.53 24.31
N GLY A 416 -21.76 58.98 23.07
CA GLY A 416 -21.65 60.40 22.73
C GLY A 416 -22.91 61.20 23.11
N ALA A 417 -24.09 60.67 22.77
CA ALA A 417 -25.37 61.24 23.17
C ALA A 417 -25.54 61.26 24.70
N GLN A 418 -25.13 60.18 25.40
CA GLN A 418 -25.18 60.11 26.85
C GLN A 418 -24.27 61.15 27.52
N LYS A 419 -23.05 61.36 26.99
CA LYS A 419 -22.12 62.39 27.48
C LYS A 419 -22.70 63.79 27.35
N SER A 420 -23.19 64.15 26.15
CA SER A 420 -23.83 65.46 25.93
C SER A 420 -25.09 65.66 26.77
N SER A 421 -25.90 64.61 26.96
CA SER A 421 -27.04 64.65 27.88
C SER A 421 -26.62 64.87 29.33
N ALA A 422 -25.52 64.27 29.79
CA ALA A 422 -25.01 64.45 31.14
C ALA A 422 -24.46 65.88 31.35
N GLU A 423 -23.78 66.44 30.35
CA GLU A 423 -23.31 67.84 30.36
C GLU A 423 -24.51 68.82 30.46
N LEU A 424 -25.55 68.61 29.67
CA LEU A 424 -26.77 69.42 29.74
C LEU A 424 -27.48 69.27 31.10
N ALA A 425 -27.53 68.06 31.66
CA ALA A 425 -28.13 67.83 32.98
C ALA A 425 -27.38 68.59 34.09
N SER A 426 -26.04 68.55 34.08
CA SER A 426 -25.22 69.33 35.01
C SER A 426 -25.45 70.84 34.83
N ARG A 427 -25.59 71.33 33.60
CA ARG A 427 -25.89 72.74 33.36
C ARG A 427 -27.28 73.15 33.86
N VAL A 428 -28.27 72.26 33.74
CA VAL A 428 -29.61 72.48 34.30
C VAL A 428 -29.54 72.56 35.81
N GLU A 429 -28.82 71.64 36.48
CA GLU A 429 -28.61 71.65 37.92
C GLU A 429 -27.96 72.97 38.40
N GLU A 430 -26.89 73.43 37.74
CA GLU A 430 -26.25 74.72 38.04
C GLU A 430 -27.22 75.90 37.91
N LEU A 431 -28.06 75.90 36.86
CA LEU A 431 -29.05 76.96 36.64
C LEU A 431 -30.19 76.89 37.67
N GLU A 432 -30.61 75.70 38.08
CA GLU A 432 -31.59 75.49 39.14
C GLU A 432 -31.05 76.01 40.48
N GLU A 433 -29.81 75.71 40.83
CA GLU A 433 -29.13 76.24 42.02
C GLU A 433 -29.04 77.78 41.98
N GLU A 434 -28.71 78.37 40.84
CA GLU A 434 -28.69 79.83 40.66
C GLU A 434 -30.09 80.43 40.82
N VAL A 435 -31.13 79.81 40.25
CA VAL A 435 -32.52 80.25 40.43
C VAL A 435 -32.94 80.17 41.89
N VAL A 436 -32.56 79.11 42.62
CA VAL A 436 -32.83 78.99 44.05
C VAL A 436 -32.12 80.09 44.83
N ARG A 437 -30.83 80.34 44.55
CA ARG A 437 -30.06 81.44 45.16
C ARG A 437 -30.71 82.80 44.91
N GLN A 438 -31.16 83.06 43.67
CA GLN A 438 -31.87 84.29 43.32
C GLN A 438 -33.21 84.42 44.04
N ARG A 439 -33.99 83.35 44.18
CA ARG A 439 -35.25 83.36 44.94
C ARG A 439 -35.00 83.70 46.41
N ALA A 440 -34.00 83.09 47.05
CA ALA A 440 -33.64 83.38 48.45
C ALA A 440 -33.26 84.86 48.63
N ALA A 441 -32.40 85.40 47.76
CA ALA A 441 -32.02 86.82 47.81
C ALA A 441 -33.22 87.77 47.62
N MET A 442 -34.17 87.41 46.75
CA MET A 442 -35.40 88.17 46.57
C MET A 442 -36.31 88.12 47.79
N GLU A 443 -36.43 86.96 48.46
CA GLU A 443 -37.17 86.81 49.70
C GLU A 443 -36.57 87.61 50.86
N ASP A 444 -35.23 87.57 51.01
CA ASP A 444 -34.50 88.36 52.01
C ASP A 444 -34.71 89.87 51.79
N CYS A 445 -34.52 90.36 50.55
CA CYS A 445 -34.77 91.76 50.23
C CYS A 445 -36.25 92.16 50.44
N ALA A 446 -37.18 91.25 50.15
CA ALA A 446 -38.60 91.49 50.42
C ALA A 446 -38.88 91.57 51.93
N GLU A 447 -38.20 90.76 52.75
CA GLU A 447 -38.31 90.81 54.20
C GLU A 447 -37.69 92.10 54.78
N GLU A 448 -36.53 92.52 54.28
CA GLU A 448 -35.93 93.82 54.64
C GLU A 448 -36.88 94.98 54.33
N LYS A 449 -37.52 94.98 53.14
CA LYS A 449 -38.53 95.98 52.77
C LYS A 449 -39.74 95.92 53.71
N ARG A 450 -40.23 94.72 54.04
CA ARG A 450 -41.34 94.54 55.01
C ARG A 450 -40.96 95.09 56.38
N GLU A 451 -39.74 94.82 56.86
CA GLU A 451 -39.25 95.32 58.13
C GLU A 451 -39.11 96.84 58.16
N ALA A 452 -38.56 97.45 57.10
CA ALA A 452 -38.51 98.90 56.96
C ALA A 452 -39.91 99.54 57.02
N ILE A 453 -40.91 98.91 56.38
CA ILE A 453 -42.31 99.35 56.47
C ILE A 453 -42.84 99.21 57.90
N ARG A 454 -42.56 98.10 58.60
CA ARG A 454 -42.95 97.92 60.01
C ARG A 454 -42.36 99.02 60.90
N GLN A 455 -41.07 99.32 60.74
CA GLN A 455 -40.38 100.38 61.48
C GLN A 455 -40.98 101.75 61.21
N LEU A 456 -41.28 102.08 59.95
CA LEU A 456 -41.94 103.33 59.58
C LEU A 456 -43.32 103.43 60.23
N CYS A 457 -44.16 102.39 60.13
CA CYS A 457 -45.48 102.34 60.75
C CYS A 457 -45.41 102.56 62.27
N PHE A 458 -44.45 101.94 62.96
CA PHE A 458 -44.22 102.16 64.39
C PHE A 458 -43.86 103.61 64.71
N SER A 459 -42.97 104.22 63.91
CA SER A 459 -42.59 105.62 64.09
C SER A 459 -43.79 106.57 63.90
N ILE A 460 -44.62 106.33 62.87
CA ILE A 460 -45.82 107.11 62.59
C ILE A 460 -46.83 106.97 63.74
N GLU A 461 -47.04 105.76 64.26
CA GLU A 461 -47.92 105.54 65.40
C GLU A 461 -47.40 106.27 66.66
N HIS A 462 -46.10 106.23 66.91
CA HIS A 462 -45.47 106.97 68.01
C HIS A 462 -45.70 108.49 67.87
N TYR A 463 -45.52 109.04 66.66
CA TYR A 463 -45.82 110.45 66.39
C TYR A 463 -47.32 110.75 66.55
N ARG A 464 -48.21 109.88 66.07
CA ARG A 464 -49.67 110.01 66.20
C ARG A 464 -50.09 110.06 67.66
N VAL A 465 -49.61 109.14 68.49
CA VAL A 465 -49.87 109.09 69.94
C VAL A 465 -49.31 110.34 70.63
N SER A 466 -48.10 110.75 70.28
CA SER A 466 -47.47 111.95 70.84
C SER A 466 -48.25 113.22 70.48
N TYR A 467 -48.72 113.33 69.24
CA TYR A 467 -49.58 114.42 68.77
C TYR A 467 -50.93 114.42 69.49
N GLN A 468 -51.59 113.27 69.63
CA GLN A 468 -52.84 113.15 70.39
C GLN A 468 -52.67 113.54 71.86
N ARG A 469 -51.54 113.19 72.49
CA ARG A 469 -51.20 113.63 73.85
C ARG A 469 -51.04 115.16 73.93
N LEU A 470 -50.33 115.77 72.98
CA LEU A 470 -50.19 117.23 72.88
C LEU A 470 -51.54 117.92 72.65
N TRP A 471 -52.36 117.38 71.74
CA TRP A 471 -53.68 117.89 71.43
C TRP A 471 -54.63 117.82 72.64
N LYS A 472 -54.63 116.71 73.39
CA LYS A 472 -55.37 116.60 74.66
C LYS A 472 -54.92 117.64 75.70
N LYS A 473 -53.61 117.90 75.82
CA LYS A 473 -53.09 118.96 76.72
C LYS A 473 -53.60 120.36 76.32
N LEU A 474 -53.64 120.67 75.02
CA LEU A 474 -54.20 121.91 74.49
C LEU A 474 -55.72 122.01 74.69
N GLN A 475 -56.45 120.90 74.57
CA GLN A 475 -57.90 120.88 74.80
C GLN A 475 -58.28 121.09 76.28
N VAL A 476 -57.44 120.64 77.21
CA VAL A 476 -57.57 120.92 78.65
C VAL A 476 -57.30 122.39 78.96
N GLN A 477 -56.43 123.07 78.21
CA GLN A 477 -56.23 124.53 78.34
C GLN A 477 -57.40 125.36 77.76
N ASN A 478 -58.16 124.82 76.80
CA ASN A 478 -59.29 125.52 76.16
C ASN A 478 -60.69 125.16 76.69
N ARG A 479 -60.82 124.33 77.73
CA ARG A 479 -62.11 124.10 78.43
C ARG A 479 -62.18 124.89 79.74
N ARG A 480 -62.67 126.14 79.66
CA ARG A 480 -63.31 126.85 80.79
C ARG A 480 -64.77 126.34 80.92
N PRO A 481 -65.27 125.98 82.11
CA PRO A 481 -66.68 125.63 82.28
C PRO A 481 -67.51 126.91 82.57
N VAL A 482 -68.67 127.03 81.94
CA VAL A 482 -69.73 127.95 82.38
C VAL A 482 -70.75 127.15 83.21
N ILE A 483 -71.12 127.74 84.35
CA ILE A 483 -71.85 127.26 85.56
C ILE A 483 -73.37 127.02 85.22
N THR A 484 -74.22 126.15 85.82
CA THR A 484 -74.76 126.03 87.22
C THR A 484 -75.76 124.83 87.45
N THR A 485 -75.66 124.20 88.64
CA THR A 485 -76.63 123.54 89.60
C THR A 485 -77.85 122.63 89.24
N ALA A 486 -78.10 121.68 90.19
CA ALA A 486 -79.26 120.81 90.53
C ALA A 486 -79.26 119.38 89.93
N ASN A 487 -79.39 118.26 90.67
CA ASN A 487 -79.69 117.96 92.09
C ASN A 487 -78.60 117.10 92.74
#